data_AF-A0A1F2QFU9-F1
#
_entry.id   AF-A0A1F2QFU9-F1
#
_cell.length_a   1.000
_cell.length_b   1.000
_cell.length_c   1.000
_cell.angle_alpha   90.00
_cell.angle_beta   90.00
_cell.angle_gamma   90.00
#
_symmetry.space_group_name_H-M   'P 1'
#
loop_
_entity.id
_entity.type
_entity.pdbx_description
1 polymer ?
#
loop_
_entity_poly.entity_id
_entity_poly.type
_entity_poly.pdbx_seq_one_letter_code
_entity_poly.pdbx_strand_id
1 'polypeptide(L)'
;MRKSGCEGCSQADDAPSRIAGQILSMSGRFGERVPLTRKELAELASTTVETSIRVIKEFERSGWVRLGRGYLLVIDRPALQARAAGQDPKANIRLTNASNARTPKQS
;
A
#
# COMPACT_ATOMS: atom_id res chain seq x y z
N MET A 1 -7.59 5.92 -30.22
CA MET A 1 -6.85 4.91 -29.43
C MET A 1 -6.07 5.58 -28.30
N ARG A 2 -6.18 5.01 -27.09
CA ARG A 2 -5.41 5.24 -25.84
C ARG A 2 -5.37 6.66 -25.25
N LYS A 3 -6.53 7.10 -24.77
CA LYS A 3 -6.61 8.05 -23.64
C LYS A 3 -6.47 7.23 -22.35
N SER A 4 -5.34 7.37 -21.66
CA SER A 4 -5.22 7.02 -20.25
C SER A 4 -4.43 8.15 -19.62
N GLY A 5 -5.18 9.22 -19.32
CA GLY A 5 -4.67 10.38 -18.62
C GLY A 5 -4.01 9.92 -17.34
N CYS A 6 -2.78 10.40 -17.11
CA CYS A 6 -2.24 10.47 -15.78
C CYS A 6 -2.94 11.63 -15.04
N GLU A 7 -4.21 11.44 -14.74
CA GLU A 7 -4.94 12.30 -13.80
C GLU A 7 -4.46 11.91 -12.40
N GLY A 8 -3.45 12.62 -11.91
CA GLY A 8 -2.87 12.36 -10.60
C GLY A 8 -1.50 12.99 -10.38
N CYS A 9 -1.22 14.14 -10.99
CA CYS A 9 -0.15 15.00 -10.49
C CYS A 9 -0.72 15.79 -9.30
N SER A 10 -0.01 15.75 -8.17
CA SER A 10 -0.22 16.56 -6.94
C SER A 10 -1.08 15.94 -5.82
N GLN A 11 -0.54 15.01 -5.04
CA GLN A 11 -0.07 15.27 -3.66
C GLN A 11 0.52 13.97 -3.03
N ALA A 12 1.66 14.09 -2.34
CA ALA A 12 2.48 13.05 -1.68
C ALA A 12 3.54 12.33 -2.57
N ASP A 13 4.72 12.95 -2.70
CA ASP A 13 5.91 12.38 -3.35
C ASP A 13 6.60 11.33 -2.46
N ASP A 14 5.85 10.32 -2.04
CA ASP A 14 6.38 9.20 -1.28
C ASP A 14 6.48 8.00 -2.21
N ALA A 15 7.72 7.49 -2.39
CA ALA A 15 7.98 6.22 -3.08
C ALA A 15 6.99 5.09 -2.71
N PRO A 16 6.58 4.88 -1.43
CA PRO A 16 5.58 3.87 -1.08
C PRO A 16 4.18 4.11 -1.66
N SER A 17 3.75 5.37 -1.79
CA SER A 17 2.42 5.72 -2.33
C SER A 17 2.35 5.39 -3.82
N ARG A 18 3.42 5.68 -4.58
CA ARG A 18 3.54 5.31 -6.00
C ARG A 18 3.49 3.80 -6.20
N ILE A 19 4.22 3.05 -5.37
CA ILE A 19 4.24 1.59 -5.42
C ILE A 19 2.84 1.02 -5.15
N ALA A 20 2.13 1.52 -4.13
CA ALA A 20 0.79 1.06 -3.80
C ALA A 20 -0.21 1.30 -4.95
N GLY A 21 -0.14 2.48 -5.60
CA GLY A 21 -0.97 2.81 -6.75
C GLY A 21 -0.75 1.89 -7.96
N GLN A 22 0.49 1.49 -8.23
CA GLN A 22 0.81 0.52 -9.28
C GLN A 22 0.22 -0.86 -8.98
N ILE A 23 0.35 -1.35 -7.74
CA ILE A 23 -0.22 -2.65 -7.32
C ILE A 23 -1.74 -2.63 -7.46
N LEU A 24 -2.41 -1.55 -7.07
CA LEU A 24 -3.86 -1.39 -7.21
C LEU A 24 -4.30 -1.46 -8.67
N SER A 25 -3.63 -0.70 -9.54
CA SER A 25 -3.92 -0.69 -10.98
C SER A 25 -3.76 -2.08 -11.59
N MET A 26 -2.77 -2.85 -11.16
CA MET A 26 -2.58 -4.23 -11.62
C MET A 26 -3.58 -5.20 -11.01
N SER A 27 -3.87 -5.10 -9.71
CA SER A 27 -4.88 -5.92 -9.05
C SER A 27 -6.26 -5.75 -9.72
N GLY A 28 -6.55 -4.55 -10.26
CA GLY A 28 -7.78 -4.28 -11.02
C GLY A 28 -7.95 -5.18 -12.23
N ARG A 29 -6.84 -5.60 -12.85
CA ARG A 29 -6.80 -6.37 -14.09
C ARG A 29 -6.50 -7.85 -13.88
N PHE A 30 -5.66 -8.18 -12.90
CA PHE A 30 -5.22 -9.56 -12.60
C PHE A 30 -5.99 -10.21 -11.44
N GLY A 31 -6.67 -9.42 -10.61
CA GLY A 31 -7.34 -9.90 -9.39
C GLY A 31 -6.42 -9.91 -8.17
N GLU A 32 -6.68 -10.83 -7.26
CA GLU A 32 -6.02 -10.89 -5.94
C GLU A 32 -4.57 -11.39 -6.01
N ARG A 33 -4.25 -12.23 -7.00
CA ARG A 33 -2.88 -12.71 -7.28
C ARG A 33 -2.34 -12.01 -8.51
N VAL A 34 -1.39 -11.10 -8.29
CA VAL A 34 -0.65 -10.44 -9.36
C VAL A 34 0.65 -11.23 -9.60
N PRO A 35 0.89 -11.80 -10.79
CA PRO A 35 2.15 -12.46 -11.12
C PRO A 35 3.23 -11.40 -11.32
N LEU A 36 3.71 -10.83 -10.23
CA LEU A 36 4.68 -9.74 -10.23
C LEU A 36 5.87 -10.09 -9.33
N THR A 37 7.07 -9.80 -9.81
CA THR A 37 8.29 -9.93 -9.02
C THR A 37 8.67 -8.62 -8.33
N ARG A 38 9.47 -8.69 -7.26
CA ARG A 38 10.00 -7.51 -6.54
C ARG A 38 10.76 -6.56 -7.46
N LYS A 39 11.45 -7.13 -8.46
CA LYS A 39 12.20 -6.39 -9.47
C LYS A 39 11.25 -5.66 -10.41
N GLU A 40 10.26 -6.36 -10.96
CA GLU A 40 9.27 -5.71 -11.83
C GLU A 40 8.47 -4.63 -11.11
N LEU A 41 8.13 -4.81 -9.84
CA LEU A 41 7.51 -3.74 -9.06
C LEU A 41 8.37 -2.47 -8.99
N ALA A 42 9.69 -2.64 -8.79
CA ALA A 42 10.61 -1.52 -8.72
C ALA A 42 10.73 -0.79 -10.06
N GLU A 43 10.83 -1.56 -11.15
CA GLU A 43 10.89 -1.03 -12.52
C GLU A 43 9.59 -0.27 -12.85
N LEU A 44 8.43 -0.85 -12.53
CA LEU A 44 7.11 -0.25 -12.77
C LEU A 44 6.87 1.01 -11.93
N ALA A 45 7.34 1.02 -10.68
CA ALA A 45 7.25 2.19 -9.81
C ALA A 45 8.32 3.25 -10.12
N SER A 46 9.22 3.01 -11.08
CA SER A 46 10.37 3.87 -11.39
C SER A 46 11.13 4.28 -10.12
N THR A 47 11.39 3.30 -9.25
CA THR A 47 12.08 3.50 -7.98
C THR A 47 13.20 2.48 -7.83
N THR A 48 14.07 2.66 -6.85
CA THR A 48 15.16 1.71 -6.61
C THR A 48 14.61 0.39 -6.07
N VAL A 49 15.26 -0.71 -6.46
CA VAL A 49 14.92 -2.07 -5.99
C VAL A 49 14.98 -2.13 -4.46
N GLU A 50 15.98 -1.50 -3.85
CA GLU A 50 16.11 -1.43 -2.39
C GLU A 50 14.91 -0.75 -1.72
N THR A 51 14.46 0.39 -2.25
CA THR A 51 13.27 1.09 -1.73
C THR A 51 12.03 0.23 -1.87
N SER A 52 11.85 -0.40 -3.03
CA SER A 52 10.72 -1.32 -3.25
C SER A 52 10.73 -2.48 -2.26
N ILE A 53 11.88 -3.13 -2.06
CA ILE A 53 12.00 -4.24 -1.10
C ILE A 53 11.63 -3.80 0.31
N ARG A 54 12.10 -2.62 0.76
CA ARG A 54 11.79 -2.09 2.10
C ARG A 54 10.29 -1.84 2.25
N VAL A 55 9.68 -1.14 1.30
CA VAL A 55 8.24 -0.84 1.31
C VAL A 55 7.38 -2.10 1.28
N ILE A 56 7.70 -3.03 0.39
CA ILE A 56 7.04 -4.33 0.30
C ILE A 56 7.08 -5.06 1.64
N LYS A 57 8.26 -5.12 2.27
CA LYS A 57 8.43 -5.75 3.57
C LYS A 57 7.56 -5.10 4.64
N GLU A 58 7.41 -3.78 4.61
CA GLU A 58 6.49 -3.07 5.50
C GLU A 58 5.03 -3.45 5.24
N PHE A 59 4.62 -3.55 3.97
CA PHE A 59 3.27 -3.96 3.60
C PHE A 59 2.98 -5.41 4.00
N GLU A 60 3.95 -6.32 3.86
CA GLU A 60 3.85 -7.69 4.37
C GLU A 60 3.73 -7.72 5.90
N ARG A 61 4.52 -6.91 6.61
CA ARG A 61 4.44 -6.79 8.07
C ARG A 61 3.13 -6.17 8.54
N SER A 62 2.49 -5.35 7.71
CA SER A 62 1.14 -4.84 7.96
C SER A 62 0.05 -5.85 7.64
N GLY A 63 0.36 -6.94 6.94
CA GLY A 63 -0.62 -7.92 6.46
C GLY A 63 -1.45 -7.43 5.27
N TRP A 64 -1.06 -6.35 4.59
CA TRP A 64 -1.83 -5.80 3.47
C TRP A 64 -1.55 -6.56 2.16
N VAL A 65 -0.32 -7.01 1.98
CA VAL A 65 0.09 -7.86 0.86
C VAL A 65 0.85 -9.06 1.38
N ARG A 66 0.92 -10.10 0.57
CA ARG A 66 1.87 -11.18 0.74
C ARG A 66 2.66 -11.45 -0.52
N LEU A 67 3.96 -11.67 -0.38
CA LEU A 67 4.84 -11.94 -1.50
C LEU A 67 5.27 -13.40 -1.50
N GLY A 68 4.84 -14.12 -2.53
CA GLY A 68 5.24 -15.48 -2.80
C GLY A 68 6.47 -15.58 -3.71
N ARG A 69 6.81 -16.80 -4.15
CA ARG A 69 7.80 -17.00 -5.20
C ARG A 69 7.18 -16.65 -6.55
N GLY A 70 7.48 -15.45 -7.06
CA GLY A 70 7.05 -15.00 -8.38
C GLY A 70 5.62 -14.45 -8.46
N TYR A 71 4.97 -14.21 -7.32
CA TYR A 71 3.65 -13.57 -7.28
C TYR A 71 3.49 -12.71 -6.04
N LEU A 72 2.60 -11.72 -6.14
CA LEU A 72 2.16 -10.85 -5.06
C LEU A 72 0.66 -11.08 -4.87
N LEU A 73 0.29 -11.46 -3.65
CA LEU A 73 -1.08 -11.62 -3.20
C LEU A 73 -1.52 -10.33 -2.50
N VAL A 74 -2.57 -9.68 -2.99
CA VAL A 74 -3.16 -8.53 -2.34
C VAL A 74 -4.20 -9.03 -1.34
N ILE A 75 -3.93 -8.91 -0.05
CA ILE A 75 -4.84 -9.37 1.00
C ILE A 75 -5.82 -8.26 1.34
N ASP A 76 -5.28 -7.06 1.62
CA ASP A 76 -6.07 -5.91 2.03
C ASP A 76 -5.96 -4.77 1.01
N ARG A 77 -6.87 -4.86 0.03
CA ARG A 77 -7.03 -3.84 -1.01
C ARG A 77 -7.42 -2.46 -0.47
N PRO A 78 -8.34 -2.30 0.50
CA PRO A 78 -8.71 -0.99 0.99
C PRO A 78 -7.55 -0.29 1.74
N ALA A 79 -6.74 -1.02 2.52
CA ALA A 79 -5.54 -0.45 3.14
C ALA A 79 -4.49 -0.01 2.11
N LEU A 80 -4.32 -0.77 1.02
CA LEU A 80 -3.47 -0.32 -0.09
C LEU A 80 -3.99 0.97 -0.73
N GLN A 81 -5.30 1.11 -0.86
CA GLN A 81 -5.91 2.29 -1.47
C GLN A 81 -5.75 3.52 -0.61
N ALA A 82 -5.96 3.39 0.71
CA ALA A 82 -5.64 4.45 1.65
C ALA A 82 -4.16 4.83 1.57
N ARG A 83 -3.24 3.84 1.53
CA ARG A 83 -1.80 4.09 1.40
C ARG A 83 -1.42 4.79 0.09
N ALA A 84 -2.04 4.42 -1.02
CA ALA A 84 -1.84 5.07 -2.32
C ALA A 84 -2.34 6.53 -2.31
N ALA A 85 -3.41 6.81 -1.57
CA ALA A 85 -3.92 8.16 -1.35
C ALA A 85 -3.10 8.99 -0.33
N GLY A 86 -1.92 8.50 0.10
CA GLY A 86 -1.05 9.18 1.06
C GLY A 86 -1.51 9.07 2.52
N GLN A 87 -2.62 8.39 2.79
CA GLN A 87 -3.06 8.10 4.16
C GLN A 87 -2.32 6.86 4.63
N ASP A 88 -1.46 6.98 5.63
CA ASP A 88 -0.85 5.79 6.20
C ASP A 88 -1.89 5.07 7.10
N PRO A 89 -2.37 3.88 6.72
CA PRO A 89 -3.38 3.16 7.52
C PRO A 89 -2.85 2.69 8.88
N LYS A 90 -1.56 2.94 9.19
CA LYS A 90 -0.90 2.50 10.42
C LYS A 90 -0.80 3.61 11.48
N ALA A 91 -0.71 4.90 11.12
CA ALA A 91 -0.72 5.99 12.11
C ALA A 91 -2.07 6.10 12.81
N ASN A 92 -3.16 5.72 12.14
CA ASN A 92 -4.48 5.72 12.76
C ASN A 92 -4.56 4.78 13.98
N ILE A 93 -3.77 3.69 14.04
CA ILE A 93 -3.78 2.74 15.16
C ILE A 93 -2.91 3.20 16.34
N ARG A 94 -2.06 4.22 16.15
CA ARG A 94 -1.29 4.86 17.24
C ARG A 94 -2.05 5.99 17.94
N LEU A 95 -3.11 6.53 17.33
CA LEU A 95 -3.93 7.60 17.93
C LEU A 95 -5.18 7.10 18.65
N THR A 96 -5.65 5.87 18.40
CA THR A 96 -6.84 5.33 19.07
C THR A 96 -6.57 4.72 20.45
N ASN A 97 -5.31 4.46 20.81
CA ASN A 97 -4.95 3.92 22.13
C ASN A 97 -4.58 4.99 23.18
N ALA A 98 -4.82 6.28 22.91
CA ALA A 98 -4.51 7.37 23.85
C ALA A 98 -5.72 8.05 24.51
N SER A 99 -6.97 7.65 24.22
CA SER A 99 -8.15 8.42 24.67
C SER A 99 -9.25 7.65 25.41
N ASN A 100 -9.06 6.39 25.82
CA ASN A 100 -10.08 5.68 26.63
C ASN A 100 -9.57 5.19 27.99
N ALA A 101 -9.04 6.12 28.78
CA ALA A 101 -8.99 6.00 30.23
C ALA A 101 -9.94 7.05 30.84
N ARG A 102 -11.25 6.86 30.66
CA ARG A 102 -12.28 7.49 31.48
C ARG A 102 -13.32 6.44 31.82
N THR A 103 -13.01 5.60 32.80
CA THR A 103 -14.04 4.91 33.56
C THR A 103 -14.69 5.95 34.48
N PRO A 104 -16.01 6.22 34.38
CA PRO A 104 -16.70 6.89 35.47
C PRO A 104 -16.80 5.91 36.64
N LYS A 105 -16.16 6.24 37.78
CA LYS A 105 -16.60 5.71 39.08
C LYS A 105 -17.97 6.32 39.36
N GLN A 106 -19.01 5.49 39.35
CA GLN A 106 -20.31 5.83 39.92
C GLN A 106 -20.70 4.73 40.90
N SER A 107 -21.12 5.17 42.09
CA SER A 107 -21.41 4.42 43.35
C SER A 107 -20.21 4.04 44.20
#